data_AF-A0A5Q4DNY8-F1
#
_entry.id   AF-A0A5Q4DNY8-F1
#
_cell.length_a   1.000
_cell.length_b   1.000
_cell.length_c   1.000
_cell.angle_alpha   90.00
_cell.angle_beta   90.00
_cell.angle_gamma   90.00
#
_symmetry.space_group_name_H-M   'P 1'
#
loop_
_entity.id
_entity.type
_entity.pdbx_description
1 polymer ?
#
loop_
_entity_poly.entity_id
_entity_poly.type
_entity_poly.pdbx_seq_one_letter_code
_entity_poly.pdbx_strand_id
1 'polypeptide(L)'
;MLSPQDSALLCTIFSAGAGQRAWPEVLTAVCADWQASAALLVTPDGIWAQDGASELVWPEGFAGLRLGRVYTGEELEARGLSRGGWADQRAIGMPVGTEVAWLVLSRARGSFRAVDSARLSAFAAPLAQALSLSQHMQSLAARARRAERMARRLGVGAVDLDAQGRCIAADATAQDLLAQAGLALSQLGVVGAGVQQVGDRLELVQTPHGVFLRDTGLILPDARVIAQALGISLPEARLARALGMGDTLAQAATRLGLTLETARAYSKQIFAKTGLKGQPALMRRLWTSALILR
;
A
#
# COMPACT_ATOMS: atom_id res chain seq x y z
N MET A 1 -21.68 29.39 -7.89
CA MET A 1 -22.57 28.39 -7.28
C MET A 1 -22.48 27.13 -8.15
N LEU A 2 -22.21 25.97 -7.57
CA LEU A 2 -22.07 24.72 -8.33
C LEU A 2 -23.44 24.31 -8.87
N SER A 3 -23.47 23.83 -10.12
CA SER A 3 -24.68 23.27 -10.70
C SER A 3 -25.00 21.90 -10.08
N PRO A 4 -26.26 21.43 -10.12
CA PRO A 4 -26.59 20.05 -9.73
C PRO A 4 -25.80 19.00 -10.52
N GLN A 5 -25.45 19.30 -11.77
CA GLN A 5 -24.62 18.46 -12.63
C GLN A 5 -23.16 18.44 -12.13
N ASP A 6 -22.63 19.57 -11.69
CA ASP A 6 -21.29 19.67 -11.08
C ASP A 6 -21.21 18.82 -9.80
N SER A 7 -22.26 18.88 -8.96
CA SER A 7 -22.35 18.05 -7.76
C SER A 7 -22.41 16.56 -8.08
N ALA A 8 -23.19 16.16 -9.09
CA ALA A 8 -23.24 14.76 -9.53
C ALA A 8 -21.87 14.27 -10.03
N LEU A 9 -21.17 15.08 -10.83
CA LEU A 9 -19.81 14.80 -11.30
C LEU A 9 -18.83 14.60 -10.14
N LEU A 10 -18.87 15.49 -9.14
CA LEU A 10 -18.02 15.38 -7.94
C LEU A 10 -18.36 14.14 -7.10
N CYS A 11 -19.63 13.77 -6.99
CA CYS A 11 -20.05 12.53 -6.35
C CYS A 11 -19.57 11.28 -7.10
N THR A 12 -19.55 11.30 -8.44
CA THR A 12 -18.98 10.20 -9.24
C THR A 12 -17.48 10.05 -9.00
N ILE A 13 -16.72 11.15 -8.96
CA ILE A 13 -15.29 11.15 -8.64
C ILE A 13 -15.04 10.59 -7.23
N PHE A 14 -15.87 10.97 -6.27
CA PHE A 14 -15.74 10.51 -4.88
C PHE A 14 -16.12 9.04 -4.71
N SER A 15 -17.23 8.60 -5.31
CA SER A 15 -17.76 7.23 -5.17
C SER A 15 -16.91 6.18 -5.87
N ALA A 16 -16.30 6.53 -7.01
CA ALA A 16 -15.31 5.66 -7.64
C ALA A 16 -14.01 5.54 -6.83
N GLY A 17 -13.79 6.45 -5.86
CA GLY A 17 -12.46 6.91 -5.48
C GLY A 17 -11.73 7.46 -6.70
N ALA A 18 -10.66 8.24 -6.55
CA ALA A 18 -9.79 8.54 -7.71
C ALA A 18 -9.02 7.29 -8.22
N GLY A 19 -9.67 6.12 -8.34
CA GLY A 19 -9.18 4.99 -9.09
C GLY A 19 -9.21 5.33 -10.58
N GLN A 20 -8.13 5.00 -11.27
CA GLN A 20 -7.89 5.32 -12.69
C GLN A 20 -9.04 4.91 -13.65
N ARG A 21 -9.92 3.99 -13.22
CA ARG A 21 -11.01 3.42 -14.02
C ARG A 21 -12.23 4.33 -14.20
N ALA A 22 -12.45 5.32 -13.33
CA ALA A 22 -13.65 6.18 -13.41
C ALA A 22 -13.44 7.48 -14.19
N TRP A 23 -12.20 7.84 -14.49
CA TRP A 23 -11.91 9.07 -15.24
C TRP A 23 -12.55 9.13 -16.64
N PRO A 24 -12.61 8.04 -17.42
CA PRO A 24 -13.26 8.07 -18.73
C PRO A 24 -14.74 8.49 -18.66
N GLU A 25 -15.48 7.97 -17.68
CA GLU A 25 -16.89 8.30 -17.47
C GLU A 25 -17.07 9.75 -17.01
N VAL A 26 -16.25 10.19 -16.05
CA VAL A 26 -16.25 11.58 -15.56
C VAL A 26 -15.93 12.56 -16.70
N LEU A 27 -14.92 12.27 -17.51
CA LEU A 27 -14.50 13.15 -18.61
C LEU A 27 -15.50 13.15 -19.76
N THR A 28 -16.17 12.02 -20.02
CA THR A 28 -17.33 11.98 -20.92
C THR A 28 -18.43 12.93 -20.46
N ALA A 29 -18.77 12.90 -19.18
CA ALA A 29 -19.81 13.77 -18.62
C ALA A 29 -19.39 15.24 -18.59
N VAL A 30 -18.11 15.54 -18.32
CA VAL A 30 -17.54 16.90 -18.47
C VAL A 30 -17.64 17.38 -19.93
N CYS A 31 -17.32 16.54 -20.92
CA CYS A 31 -17.47 16.89 -22.32
C CYS A 31 -18.92 17.24 -22.68
N ALA A 32 -19.87 16.44 -22.20
CA ALA A 32 -21.29 16.67 -22.45
C ALA A 32 -21.76 18.02 -21.85
N ASP A 33 -21.41 18.31 -20.60
CA ASP A 33 -21.88 19.52 -19.90
C ASP A 33 -21.23 20.81 -20.46
N TRP A 34 -19.94 20.77 -20.77
CA TRP A 34 -19.22 21.91 -21.36
C TRP A 34 -19.32 21.98 -22.89
N GLN A 35 -20.08 21.09 -23.54
CA GLN A 35 -20.14 20.97 -25.00
C GLN A 35 -18.74 20.94 -25.62
N ALA A 36 -17.82 20.21 -24.99
CA ALA A 36 -16.46 20.04 -25.45
C ALA A 36 -16.36 18.79 -26.32
N SER A 37 -15.51 18.83 -27.34
CA SER A 37 -15.21 17.66 -28.18
C SER A 37 -14.24 16.70 -27.50
N ALA A 38 -13.35 17.22 -26.65
CA ALA A 38 -12.44 16.40 -25.85
C ALA A 38 -12.16 17.03 -24.48
N ALA A 39 -11.89 16.18 -23.49
CA ALA A 39 -11.46 16.57 -22.15
C ALA A 39 -10.26 15.72 -21.74
N LEU A 40 -9.22 16.39 -21.25
CA LEU A 40 -7.99 15.77 -20.79
C LEU A 40 -7.76 16.18 -19.35
N LEU A 41 -7.66 15.19 -18.46
CA LEU A 41 -7.22 15.39 -17.08
C LEU A 41 -5.80 14.87 -16.93
N VAL A 42 -4.94 15.73 -16.41
CA VAL A 42 -3.57 15.37 -16.05
C VAL A 42 -3.44 15.48 -14.57
N THR A 43 -2.99 14.41 -13.94
CA THR A 43 -2.68 14.37 -12.52
C THR A 43 -1.31 13.74 -12.35
N PRO A 44 -0.73 13.77 -11.13
CA PRO A 44 0.56 13.13 -10.87
C PRO A 44 0.60 11.64 -11.20
N ASP A 45 -0.54 10.96 -11.10
CA ASP A 45 -0.65 9.51 -11.30
C ASP A 45 -0.81 9.11 -12.78
N GLY A 46 -0.86 10.08 -13.71
CA GLY A 46 -1.03 9.82 -15.14
C GLY A 46 -1.87 10.87 -15.91
N ILE A 47 -2.29 10.49 -17.11
CA ILE A 47 -3.11 11.31 -18.00
C ILE A 47 -4.33 10.49 -18.44
N TRP A 48 -5.51 11.10 -18.39
CA TRP A 48 -6.77 10.45 -18.75
C TRP A 48 -7.57 11.31 -19.73
N ALA A 49 -8.19 10.63 -20.68
CA ALA A 49 -9.17 11.15 -21.62
C ALA A 49 -10.45 10.29 -21.56
N GLN A 50 -11.45 10.62 -22.36
CA GLN A 50 -12.74 9.92 -22.34
C GLN A 50 -12.67 8.47 -22.83
N ASP A 51 -11.63 8.13 -23.59
CA ASP A 51 -11.37 6.78 -24.12
C ASP A 51 -10.45 5.94 -23.22
N GLY A 52 -9.88 6.53 -22.17
CA GLY A 52 -9.02 5.79 -21.23
C GLY A 52 -7.81 6.57 -20.73
N ALA A 53 -6.85 5.81 -20.22
CA ALA A 53 -5.52 6.34 -19.94
C ALA A 53 -4.84 6.71 -21.26
N SER A 54 -4.13 7.83 -21.27
CA SER A 54 -3.43 8.32 -22.45
C SER A 54 -1.93 8.22 -22.28
N GLU A 55 -1.23 7.80 -23.33
CA GLU A 55 0.25 7.73 -23.40
C GLU A 55 0.88 9.10 -23.71
N LEU A 56 0.10 10.18 -23.59
CA LEU A 56 0.55 11.53 -23.83
C LEU A 56 1.72 11.88 -22.90
N VAL A 57 2.78 12.43 -23.47
CA VAL A 57 3.83 13.08 -22.68
C VAL A 57 3.40 14.51 -22.38
N TRP A 58 3.33 14.85 -21.09
CA TRP A 58 2.93 16.18 -20.65
C TRP A 58 4.03 17.21 -20.95
N PRO A 59 3.75 18.32 -21.65
CA PRO A 59 4.79 19.29 -22.01
C PRO A 59 5.31 20.08 -20.80
N GLU A 60 6.62 20.32 -20.72
CA GLU A 60 7.24 21.18 -19.69
C GLU A 60 6.68 22.61 -19.67
N GLY A 61 6.07 23.08 -20.77
CA GLY A 61 5.56 24.45 -20.90
C GLY A 61 4.40 24.83 -19.96
N PHE A 62 3.78 23.87 -19.26
CA PHE A 62 2.85 24.15 -18.17
C PHE A 62 3.54 24.59 -16.88
N ALA A 63 4.85 24.35 -16.74
CA ALA A 63 5.63 24.81 -15.60
C ALA A 63 5.63 26.35 -15.52
N GLY A 64 5.47 26.88 -14.31
CA GLY A 64 5.42 28.33 -14.07
C GLY A 64 4.11 29.02 -14.48
N LEU A 65 3.12 28.29 -15.01
CA LEU A 65 1.78 28.84 -15.19
C LEU A 65 1.07 29.02 -13.84
N ARG A 66 0.26 30.08 -13.75
CA ARG A 66 -0.52 30.40 -12.56
C ARG A 66 -1.68 29.42 -12.41
N LEU A 67 -1.77 28.78 -11.24
CA LEU A 67 -2.88 27.90 -10.89
C LEU A 67 -4.15 28.71 -10.59
N GLY A 68 -5.31 28.09 -10.83
CA GLY A 68 -6.63 28.70 -10.70
C GLY A 68 -6.98 29.72 -11.80
N ARG A 69 -6.15 29.84 -12.84
CA ARG A 69 -6.39 30.68 -14.01
C ARG A 69 -6.75 29.81 -15.22
N VAL A 70 -7.78 30.21 -15.95
CA VAL A 70 -8.13 29.61 -17.25
C VAL A 70 -7.26 30.23 -18.34
N TYR A 71 -6.58 29.39 -19.09
CA TYR A 71 -5.77 29.74 -20.26
C TYR A 71 -6.56 29.50 -21.54
N THR A 72 -6.46 30.42 -22.51
CA THR A 72 -7.13 30.31 -23.82
C THR A 72 -6.32 29.51 -24.83
N GLY A 73 -6.94 29.09 -25.94
CA GLY A 73 -6.26 28.36 -27.00
C GLY A 73 -5.06 29.13 -27.56
N GLU A 74 -5.20 30.44 -27.77
CA GLU A 74 -4.12 31.33 -28.22
C GLU A 74 -2.94 31.38 -27.23
N GLU A 75 -3.22 31.50 -25.92
CA GLU A 75 -2.18 31.50 -24.88
C GLU A 75 -1.44 30.16 -24.79
N LEU A 76 -2.17 29.05 -25.00
CA LEU A 76 -1.60 27.71 -25.03
C LEU A 76 -0.77 27.50 -26.31
N GLU A 77 -1.25 27.96 -27.46
CA GLU A 77 -0.54 27.89 -28.74
C GLU A 77 0.76 28.70 -28.71
N ALA A 78 0.73 29.91 -28.16
CA ALA A 78 1.92 30.75 -27.99
C ALA A 78 3.02 30.09 -27.13
N ARG A 79 2.66 29.09 -26.32
CA ARG A 79 3.59 28.29 -25.50
C ARG A 79 3.88 26.89 -26.06
N GLY A 80 3.38 26.57 -27.25
CA GLY A 80 3.51 25.23 -27.85
C GLY A 80 2.74 24.14 -27.09
N LEU A 81 1.73 24.52 -26.30
CA LEU A 81 0.88 23.60 -25.53
C LEU A 81 -0.40 23.20 -26.26
N SER A 82 -0.78 23.98 -27.28
CA SER A 82 -1.91 23.64 -28.16
C SER A 82 -1.52 22.51 -29.10
N ARG A 83 -2.41 21.51 -29.22
CA ARG A 83 -2.27 20.44 -30.22
C ARG A 83 -3.16 20.83 -31.39
N GLY A 84 -2.55 21.06 -32.56
CA GLY A 84 -3.27 21.46 -33.77
C GLY A 84 -4.47 20.55 -34.07
N GLY A 85 -5.50 21.11 -34.71
CA GLY A 85 -6.73 20.39 -35.06
C GLY A 85 -7.94 20.71 -34.17
N TRP A 86 -7.78 21.54 -33.14
CA TRP A 86 -8.89 22.11 -32.36
C TRP A 86 -9.16 23.56 -32.77
N ALA A 87 -10.44 23.93 -32.85
CA ALA A 87 -10.85 25.30 -33.12
C ALA A 87 -10.66 26.21 -31.89
N ASP A 88 -10.80 25.66 -30.68
CA ASP A 88 -10.51 26.37 -29.44
C ASP A 88 -10.19 25.40 -28.30
N GLN A 89 -9.42 25.87 -27.31
CA GLN A 89 -9.04 25.11 -26.12
C GLN A 89 -9.10 25.98 -24.86
N ARG A 90 -9.36 25.34 -23.72
CA ARG A 90 -9.27 25.96 -22.39
C ARG A 90 -8.50 25.04 -21.46
N ALA A 91 -7.53 25.57 -20.73
CA ALA A 91 -6.80 24.81 -19.72
C ALA A 91 -6.83 25.51 -18.37
N ILE A 92 -6.97 24.76 -17.28
CA ILE A 92 -6.84 25.28 -15.93
C ILE A 92 -5.98 24.34 -15.09
N GLY A 93 -4.96 24.91 -14.45
CA GLY A 93 -4.10 24.21 -13.49
C GLY A 93 -4.65 24.37 -12.09
N MET A 94 -4.59 23.32 -11.28
CA MET A 94 -5.09 23.32 -9.91
C MET A 94 -4.13 22.57 -8.97
N PRO A 95 -3.94 23.04 -7.72
CA PRO A 95 -3.11 22.34 -6.76
C PRO A 95 -3.81 21.07 -6.26
N VAL A 96 -3.07 19.97 -6.19
CA VAL A 96 -3.55 18.69 -5.64
C VAL A 96 -2.51 18.19 -4.64
N GLY A 97 -2.79 18.37 -3.35
CA GLY A 97 -1.79 18.15 -2.31
C GLY A 97 -0.54 19.03 -2.51
N THR A 98 0.62 18.41 -2.68
CA THR A 98 1.90 19.08 -3.00
C THR A 98 2.19 19.15 -4.50
N GLU A 99 1.29 18.64 -5.33
CA GLU A 99 1.47 18.51 -6.77
C GLU A 99 0.41 19.33 -7.52
N VAL A 100 0.39 19.21 -8.85
CA VAL A 100 -0.49 19.99 -9.73
C VAL A 100 -1.23 19.06 -10.67
N ALA A 101 -2.53 19.31 -10.84
CA ALA A 101 -3.35 18.71 -11.88
C ALA A 101 -3.78 19.77 -12.90
N TRP A 102 -4.05 19.33 -14.13
CA TRP A 102 -4.55 20.18 -15.21
C TRP A 102 -5.79 19.57 -15.83
N LEU A 103 -6.80 20.40 -16.06
CA LEU A 103 -7.96 20.04 -16.88
C LEU A 103 -7.90 20.86 -18.17
N VAL A 104 -7.92 20.17 -19.30
CA VAL A 104 -7.92 20.78 -20.64
C VAL A 104 -9.20 20.36 -21.36
N LEU A 105 -9.96 21.35 -21.84
CA LEU A 105 -11.13 21.15 -22.68
C LEU A 105 -10.81 21.62 -24.09
N SER A 106 -11.20 20.83 -25.10
CA SER A 106 -10.98 21.15 -26.51
C SER A 106 -12.27 21.08 -27.30
N ARG A 107 -12.45 21.99 -28.27
CA ARG A 107 -13.57 21.99 -29.22
C ARG A 107 -13.04 21.88 -30.64
N ALA A 108 -13.61 20.97 -31.43
CA ALA A 108 -13.27 20.82 -32.86
C ALA A 108 -13.87 21.93 -33.72
N ARG A 109 -14.96 22.55 -33.27
CA ARG A 109 -15.66 23.64 -33.96
C ARG A 109 -16.17 24.67 -32.96
N GLY A 110 -16.13 25.94 -33.35
CA GLY A 110 -16.55 27.06 -32.51
C GLY A 110 -15.54 27.38 -31.39
N SER A 111 -15.94 28.27 -30.48
CA SER A 111 -15.10 28.75 -29.39
C SER A 111 -15.79 28.67 -28.03
N PHE A 112 -15.01 28.55 -26.96
CA PHE A 112 -15.48 28.62 -25.58
C PHE A 112 -15.78 30.08 -25.20
N ARG A 113 -16.99 30.31 -24.67
CA ARG A 113 -17.45 31.63 -24.27
C ARG A 113 -16.92 32.00 -22.88
N ALA A 114 -17.03 33.28 -22.51
CA ALA A 114 -16.66 33.75 -21.18
C ALA A 114 -17.39 33.00 -20.04
N VAL A 115 -18.65 32.63 -20.25
CA VAL A 115 -19.42 31.81 -19.29
C VAL A 115 -18.83 30.41 -19.10
N ASP A 116 -18.28 29.82 -20.16
CA ASP A 116 -17.64 28.49 -20.11
C ASP A 116 -16.36 28.57 -19.27
N SER A 117 -15.56 29.64 -19.46
CA SER A 117 -14.37 29.92 -18.64
C SER A 117 -14.70 30.19 -17.17
N ALA A 118 -15.77 30.94 -16.89
CA ALA A 118 -16.21 31.21 -15.52
C ALA A 118 -16.67 29.92 -14.81
N ARG A 119 -17.41 29.05 -15.52
CA ARG A 119 -17.79 27.72 -15.02
C ARG A 119 -16.57 26.84 -14.75
N LEU A 120 -15.62 26.79 -15.70
CA LEU A 120 -14.38 26.00 -15.54
C LEU A 120 -13.58 26.46 -14.31
N SER A 121 -13.48 27.77 -14.09
CA SER A 121 -12.84 28.34 -12.90
C SER A 121 -13.56 27.93 -11.60
N ALA A 122 -14.89 27.98 -11.59
CA ALA A 122 -15.69 27.56 -10.43
C ALA A 122 -15.59 26.05 -10.16
N PHE A 123 -15.44 25.23 -11.20
CA PHE A 123 -15.32 23.77 -11.10
C PHE A 123 -13.93 23.30 -10.64
N ALA A 124 -12.88 24.06 -10.96
CA ALA A 124 -11.50 23.67 -10.66
C ALA A 124 -11.22 23.48 -9.16
N ALA A 125 -11.74 24.34 -8.29
CA ALA A 125 -11.48 24.23 -6.85
C ALA A 125 -12.12 22.97 -6.22
N PRO A 126 -13.40 22.65 -6.47
CA PRO A 126 -13.99 21.39 -6.02
C PRO A 126 -13.32 20.15 -6.61
N LEU A 127 -12.93 20.18 -7.89
CA LEU A 127 -12.20 19.07 -8.51
C LEU A 127 -10.84 18.85 -7.82
N ALA A 128 -10.10 19.92 -7.54
CA ALA A 128 -8.84 19.87 -6.81
C ALA A 128 -8.99 19.28 -5.40
N GLN A 129 -10.08 19.63 -4.69
CA GLN A 129 -10.39 19.07 -3.38
C GLN A 129 -10.70 17.57 -3.47
N ALA A 130 -11.52 17.15 -4.44
CA ALA A 130 -11.87 15.75 -4.64
C ALA A 130 -10.64 14.89 -4.98
N LEU A 131 -9.74 15.40 -5.83
CA LEU A 131 -8.46 14.78 -6.16
C LEU A 131 -7.56 14.66 -4.91
N SER A 132 -7.40 15.74 -4.16
CA SER A 132 -6.55 15.77 -2.96
C SER A 132 -7.04 14.80 -1.89
N LEU A 133 -8.35 14.76 -1.64
CA LEU A 133 -8.96 13.85 -0.68
C LEU A 133 -8.75 12.38 -1.08
N SER A 134 -8.92 12.09 -2.38
CA SER A 134 -8.72 10.74 -2.89
C SER A 134 -7.27 10.28 -2.76
N GLN A 135 -6.29 11.14 -3.09
CA GLN A 135 -4.87 10.82 -2.89
C GLN A 135 -4.55 10.58 -1.40
N HIS A 136 -5.10 11.41 -0.51
CA HIS A 136 -4.92 11.23 0.93
C HIS A 136 -5.49 9.89 1.41
N MET A 137 -6.71 9.52 0.98
CA MET A 137 -7.33 8.23 1.27
C MET A 137 -6.52 7.06 0.73
N GLN A 138 -6.01 7.16 -0.50
CA GLN A 138 -5.15 6.13 -1.09
C GLN A 138 -3.84 5.96 -0.32
N SER A 139 -3.23 7.07 0.14
CA SER A 139 -2.02 7.04 0.97
C SER A 139 -2.26 6.38 2.33
N LEU A 140 -3.36 6.74 3.01
CA LEU A 140 -3.77 6.11 4.26
C LEU A 140 -4.05 4.61 4.08
N ALA A 141 -4.79 4.23 3.04
CA ALA A 141 -5.08 2.84 2.71
C ALA A 141 -3.81 2.07 2.35
N ALA A 142 -2.87 2.67 1.61
CA ALA A 142 -1.58 2.06 1.31
C ALA A 142 -0.73 1.87 2.56
N ARG A 143 -0.76 2.81 3.51
CA ARG A 143 -0.09 2.69 4.81
C ARG A 143 -0.71 1.57 5.65
N ALA A 144 -2.03 1.48 5.73
CA ALA A 144 -2.75 0.40 6.42
C ALA A 144 -2.39 -0.97 5.82
N ARG A 145 -2.50 -1.11 4.48
CA ARG A 145 -2.10 -2.34 3.78
C ARG A 145 -0.64 -2.72 3.99
N ARG A 146 0.28 -1.75 4.11
CA ARG A 146 1.69 -2.03 4.45
C ARG A 146 1.81 -2.57 5.87
N ALA A 147 1.12 -1.99 6.84
CA ALA A 147 1.11 -2.46 8.23
C ALA A 147 0.52 -3.88 8.35
N GLU A 148 -0.63 -4.13 7.71
CA GLU A 148 -1.27 -5.45 7.66
C GLU A 148 -0.38 -6.51 7.04
N ARG A 149 0.31 -6.19 5.92
CA ARG A 149 1.28 -7.11 5.33
C ARG A 149 2.43 -7.45 6.28
N MET A 150 2.95 -6.48 7.02
CA MET A 150 3.99 -6.75 8.02
C MET A 150 3.47 -7.62 9.16
N ALA A 151 2.27 -7.35 9.68
CA ALA A 151 1.62 -8.15 10.72
C ALA A 151 1.42 -9.61 10.26
N ARG A 152 0.96 -9.79 9.03
CA ARG A 152 0.83 -11.11 8.38
C ARG A 152 2.16 -11.85 8.28
N ARG A 153 3.24 -11.19 7.89
CA ARG A 153 4.59 -11.81 7.84
C ARG A 153 5.11 -12.18 9.22
N LEU A 154 4.69 -11.46 10.26
CA LEU A 154 4.97 -11.77 11.67
C LEU A 154 4.03 -12.84 12.24
N GLY A 155 3.00 -13.26 11.50
CA GLY A 155 1.98 -14.19 11.97
C GLY A 155 1.14 -13.62 13.11
N VAL A 156 0.86 -12.32 13.12
CA VAL A 156 0.06 -11.66 14.17
C VAL A 156 -1.15 -10.98 13.55
N GLY A 157 -2.35 -11.29 14.04
CA GLY A 157 -3.60 -10.61 13.70
C GLY A 157 -4.33 -10.13 14.96
N ALA A 158 -5.16 -9.10 14.81
CA ALA A 158 -5.99 -8.56 15.88
C ALA A 158 -7.36 -9.26 15.96
N VAL A 159 -7.87 -9.36 17.19
CA VAL A 159 -9.21 -9.88 17.50
C VAL A 159 -9.92 -8.87 18.39
N ASP A 160 -11.18 -8.56 18.04
CA ASP A 160 -12.04 -7.69 18.83
C ASP A 160 -12.90 -8.54 19.76
N LEU A 161 -13.04 -8.07 21.00
CA LEU A 161 -13.84 -8.72 22.03
C LEU A 161 -15.08 -7.88 22.38
N ASP A 162 -16.17 -8.55 22.77
CA ASP A 162 -17.27 -7.89 23.48
C ASP A 162 -16.90 -7.59 24.95
N ALA A 163 -17.84 -6.96 25.67
CA ALA A 163 -17.68 -6.63 27.09
C ALA A 163 -17.53 -7.87 28.00
N GLN A 164 -17.91 -9.06 27.51
CA GLN A 164 -17.81 -10.33 28.22
C GLN A 164 -16.54 -11.11 27.83
N GLY A 165 -15.68 -10.55 26.97
CA GLY A 165 -14.43 -11.16 26.53
C GLY A 165 -14.60 -12.18 25.39
N ARG A 166 -15.74 -12.22 24.70
CA ARG A 166 -15.94 -13.10 23.54
C ARG A 166 -15.51 -12.43 22.25
N CYS A 167 -14.90 -13.20 21.36
CA CYS A 167 -14.48 -12.71 20.04
C CYS A 167 -15.70 -12.34 19.18
N ILE A 168 -15.78 -11.08 18.75
CA ILE A 168 -16.85 -10.56 17.89
C ILE A 168 -16.38 -10.26 16.46
N ALA A 169 -15.10 -9.90 16.31
CA ALA A 169 -14.49 -9.66 15.02
C ALA A 169 -13.00 -10.03 15.05
N ALA A 170 -12.42 -10.17 13.86
CA ALA A 170 -11.00 -10.41 13.66
C ALA A 170 -10.56 -9.72 12.39
N ASP A 171 -9.33 -9.21 12.36
CA ASP A 171 -8.76 -8.64 11.14
C ASP A 171 -8.48 -9.73 10.09
N ALA A 172 -8.13 -9.31 8.88
CA ALA A 172 -7.86 -10.22 7.77
C ALA A 172 -6.70 -11.20 8.06
N THR A 173 -5.74 -10.83 8.90
CA THR A 173 -4.62 -11.72 9.24
C THR A 173 -5.06 -12.78 10.24
N ALA A 174 -5.79 -12.40 11.30
CA ALA A 174 -6.32 -13.34 12.27
C ALA A 174 -7.33 -14.31 11.63
N GLN A 175 -8.18 -13.83 10.71
CA GLN A 175 -9.07 -14.69 9.94
C GLN A 175 -8.30 -15.72 9.10
N ASP A 176 -7.26 -15.30 8.38
CA ASP A 176 -6.41 -16.21 7.59
C ASP A 176 -5.70 -17.26 8.47
N LEU A 177 -5.22 -16.85 9.65
CA LEU A 177 -4.57 -17.75 10.61
C LEU A 177 -5.53 -18.80 11.18
N LEU A 178 -6.73 -18.38 11.57
CA LEU A 178 -7.78 -19.28 12.05
C LEU A 178 -8.18 -20.27 10.96
N ALA A 179 -8.39 -19.79 9.73
CA ALA A 179 -8.74 -20.63 8.59
C ALA A 179 -7.65 -21.68 8.29
N GLN A 180 -6.37 -21.29 8.35
CA GLN A 180 -5.24 -22.23 8.18
C GLN A 180 -5.19 -23.28 9.30
N ALA A 181 -5.64 -22.94 10.50
CA ALA A 181 -5.75 -23.87 11.62
C ALA A 181 -7.06 -24.68 11.62
N GLY A 182 -7.96 -24.46 10.63
CA GLY A 182 -9.26 -25.12 10.59
C GLY A 182 -10.23 -24.66 11.68
N LEU A 183 -10.04 -23.44 12.20
CA LEU A 183 -10.83 -22.85 13.27
C LEU A 183 -11.67 -21.68 12.75
N ALA A 184 -12.83 -21.48 13.36
CA ALA A 184 -13.69 -20.31 13.19
C ALA A 184 -13.60 -19.40 14.41
N LEU A 185 -13.85 -18.10 14.22
CA LEU A 185 -13.80 -17.10 15.30
C LEU A 185 -14.74 -17.46 16.48
N SER A 186 -15.92 -17.99 16.17
CA SER A 186 -16.92 -18.41 17.16
C SER A 186 -16.45 -19.57 18.06
N GLN A 187 -15.43 -20.31 17.65
CA GLN A 187 -14.86 -21.43 18.41
C GLN A 187 -13.83 -20.98 19.45
N LEU A 188 -13.40 -19.72 19.45
CA LEU A 188 -12.38 -19.20 20.37
C LEU A 188 -12.89 -18.98 21.82
N GLY A 189 -14.21 -19.08 22.04
CA GLY A 189 -14.80 -18.95 23.36
C GLY A 189 -14.60 -17.57 24.00
N VAL A 190 -14.54 -17.53 25.33
CA VAL A 190 -14.19 -16.33 26.10
C VAL A 190 -12.67 -16.28 26.24
N VAL A 191 -12.08 -15.16 25.86
CA VAL A 191 -10.64 -14.93 25.97
C VAL A 191 -10.31 -14.49 27.39
N GLY A 192 -9.50 -15.29 28.07
CA GLY A 192 -9.00 -14.98 29.40
C GLY A 192 -7.80 -14.02 29.38
N ALA A 193 -7.43 -13.52 30.56
CA ALA A 193 -6.21 -12.73 30.71
C ALA A 193 -4.96 -13.58 30.45
N GLY A 194 -3.97 -13.00 29.77
CA GLY A 194 -2.66 -13.62 29.53
C GLY A 194 -2.54 -14.29 28.16
N VAL A 195 -1.73 -15.35 28.09
CA VAL A 195 -1.46 -16.15 26.88
C VAL A 195 -2.29 -17.43 26.94
N GLN A 196 -3.12 -17.66 25.93
CA GLN A 196 -3.99 -18.82 25.80
C GLN A 196 -3.69 -19.55 24.49
N GLN A 197 -3.34 -20.83 24.60
CA GLN A 197 -3.15 -21.69 23.42
C GLN A 197 -4.50 -21.93 22.72
N VAL A 198 -4.50 -21.82 21.39
CA VAL A 198 -5.65 -22.03 20.51
C VAL A 198 -5.24 -23.00 19.41
N GLY A 199 -5.73 -24.24 19.48
CA GLY A 199 -5.24 -25.30 18.60
C GLY A 199 -3.73 -25.54 18.76
N ASP A 200 -3.09 -26.09 17.73
CA ASP A 200 -1.71 -26.57 17.84
C ASP A 200 -0.65 -25.47 17.65
N ARG A 201 -0.98 -24.40 16.91
CA ARG A 201 0.00 -23.42 16.42
C ARG A 201 -0.43 -21.97 16.63
N LEU A 202 -1.54 -21.72 17.30
CA LEU A 202 -2.00 -20.35 17.56
C LEU A 202 -2.02 -20.07 19.06
N GLU A 203 -1.71 -18.84 19.40
CA GLU A 203 -1.87 -18.29 20.74
C GLU A 203 -2.73 -17.04 20.66
N LEU A 204 -3.69 -16.91 21.57
CA LEU A 204 -4.35 -15.65 21.89
C LEU A 204 -3.60 -14.97 23.04
N VAL A 205 -3.33 -13.69 22.87
CA VAL A 205 -2.65 -12.88 23.89
C VAL A 205 -3.43 -11.62 24.13
N GLN A 206 -3.91 -11.44 25.36
CA GLN A 206 -4.51 -10.18 25.79
C GLN A 206 -3.43 -9.24 26.32
N THR A 207 -3.37 -8.03 25.76
CA THR A 207 -2.43 -6.98 26.16
C THR A 207 -3.19 -5.68 26.47
N PRO A 208 -2.55 -4.68 27.11
CA PRO A 208 -3.16 -3.35 27.28
C PRO A 208 -3.53 -2.65 25.96
N HIS A 209 -2.99 -3.11 24.83
CA HIS A 209 -3.19 -2.51 23.50
C HIS A 209 -4.18 -3.28 22.63
N GLY A 210 -4.81 -4.33 23.17
CA GLY A 210 -5.76 -5.18 22.44
C GLY A 210 -5.45 -6.67 22.58
N VAL A 211 -6.24 -7.46 21.86
CA VAL A 211 -6.14 -8.93 21.84
C VAL A 211 -5.58 -9.36 20.49
N PHE A 212 -4.54 -10.17 20.53
CA PHE A 212 -3.81 -10.60 19.36
C PHE A 212 -3.81 -12.11 19.25
N LEU A 213 -4.09 -12.60 18.04
CA LEU A 213 -3.87 -13.97 17.64
C LEU A 213 -2.49 -14.06 16.98
N ARG A 214 -1.67 -15.01 17.44
CA ARG A 214 -0.30 -15.19 16.98
C ARG A 214 -0.07 -16.62 16.52
N ASP A 215 0.53 -16.80 15.35
CA ASP A 215 1.12 -18.06 14.91
C ASP A 215 2.44 -18.30 15.64
N THR A 216 2.48 -19.38 16.44
CA THR A 216 3.69 -19.86 17.12
C THR A 216 4.52 -20.79 16.23
N GLY A 217 3.95 -21.23 15.12
CA GLY A 217 4.57 -22.06 14.10
C GLY A 217 5.47 -21.31 13.14
N LEU A 218 6.05 -20.18 13.53
CA LEU A 218 7.06 -19.49 12.74
C LEU A 218 8.27 -20.43 12.54
N ILE A 219 8.86 -20.39 11.36
CA ILE A 219 10.00 -21.24 11.00
C ILE A 219 11.12 -20.30 10.54
N LEU A 220 12.36 -20.58 10.99
CA LEU A 220 13.52 -19.83 10.50
C LEU A 220 13.69 -20.01 8.98
N PRO A 221 14.11 -18.95 8.27
CA PRO A 221 14.29 -18.99 6.82
C PRO A 221 15.36 -20.01 6.40
N ASP A 222 15.51 -20.23 5.10
CA ASP A 222 16.54 -21.12 4.56
C ASP A 222 17.94 -20.73 5.06
N ALA A 223 18.80 -21.73 5.25
CA ALA A 223 20.19 -21.54 5.66
C ALA A 223 20.96 -20.56 4.76
N ARG A 224 20.63 -20.44 3.47
CA ARG A 224 21.25 -19.44 2.57
C ARG A 224 20.95 -18.00 3.01
N VAL A 225 19.71 -17.72 3.41
CA VAL A 225 19.30 -16.39 3.90
C VAL A 225 20.01 -16.08 5.21
N ILE A 226 20.10 -17.06 6.11
CA ILE A 226 20.82 -16.93 7.39
C ILE A 226 22.32 -16.69 7.15
N ALA A 227 22.93 -17.42 6.21
CA ALA A 227 24.34 -17.26 5.84
C ALA A 227 24.63 -15.83 5.38
N GLN A 228 23.81 -15.31 4.45
CA GLN A 228 23.95 -13.96 3.93
C GLN A 228 23.77 -12.90 5.02
N ALA A 229 22.76 -13.07 5.89
CA ALA A 229 22.45 -12.09 6.91
C ALA A 229 23.44 -12.03 8.07
N LEU A 230 24.06 -13.16 8.42
CA LEU A 230 25.03 -13.25 9.51
C LEU A 230 26.49 -13.22 9.03
N GLY A 231 26.74 -13.24 7.72
CA GLY A 231 28.10 -13.30 7.16
C GLY A 231 28.84 -14.60 7.49
N ILE A 232 28.11 -15.72 7.55
CA ILE A 232 28.63 -17.05 7.91
C ILE A 232 28.55 -18.02 6.71
N SER A 233 29.28 -19.13 6.78
CA SER A 233 29.26 -20.13 5.69
C SER A 233 27.92 -20.89 5.65
N LEU A 234 27.59 -21.50 4.50
CA LEU A 234 26.35 -22.28 4.37
C LEU A 234 26.27 -23.47 5.35
N PRO A 235 27.34 -24.25 5.61
CA PRO A 235 27.33 -25.27 6.66
C PRO A 235 27.11 -24.70 8.06
N GLU A 236 27.76 -23.58 8.40
CA GLU A 236 27.54 -22.86 9.66
C GLU A 236 26.08 -22.40 9.80
N ALA A 237 25.48 -21.88 8.73
CA ALA A 237 24.09 -21.45 8.74
C ALA A 237 23.09 -22.61 8.86
N ARG A 238 23.39 -23.78 8.28
CA ARG A 238 22.59 -25.00 8.48
C ARG A 238 22.60 -25.41 9.95
N LEU A 239 23.77 -25.38 10.60
CA LEU A 239 23.88 -25.64 12.02
C LEU A 239 23.15 -24.58 12.85
N ALA A 240 23.34 -23.29 12.56
CA ALA A 240 22.68 -22.18 13.25
C ALA A 240 21.15 -22.28 13.17
N ARG A 241 20.61 -22.63 11.99
CA ARG A 241 19.18 -22.87 11.79
C ARG A 241 18.69 -24.03 12.64
N ALA A 242 19.45 -25.14 12.69
CA ALA A 242 19.07 -26.31 13.46
C ALA A 242 18.98 -26.00 14.97
N LEU A 243 20.02 -25.34 15.51
CA LEU A 243 20.06 -24.88 16.89
C LEU A 243 18.94 -23.85 17.18
N GLY A 244 18.68 -22.95 16.22
CA GLY A 244 17.62 -21.95 16.30
C GLY A 244 16.22 -22.55 16.39
N MET A 245 15.99 -23.70 15.75
CA MET A 245 14.74 -24.46 15.81
C MET A 245 14.61 -25.33 17.07
N GLY A 246 15.57 -25.25 18.01
CA GLY A 246 15.50 -25.93 19.31
C GLY A 246 16.32 -27.22 19.43
N ASP A 247 17.05 -27.64 18.39
CA ASP A 247 17.94 -28.81 18.50
C ASP A 247 19.07 -28.55 19.51
N THR A 248 19.41 -29.58 20.27
CA THR A 248 20.71 -29.66 20.94
C THR A 248 21.83 -29.81 19.90
N LEU A 249 23.07 -29.47 20.29
CA LEU A 249 24.22 -29.61 19.38
C LEU A 249 24.41 -31.05 18.86
N ALA A 250 24.12 -32.05 19.69
CA ALA A 250 24.19 -33.45 19.30
C ALA A 250 23.10 -33.82 18.29
N GLN A 251 21.84 -33.42 18.54
CA GLN A 251 20.74 -33.64 17.61
C GLN A 251 20.99 -32.95 16.26
N ALA A 252 21.47 -31.70 16.30
CA ALA A 252 21.82 -30.95 15.10
C ALA A 252 22.96 -31.62 14.31
N ALA A 253 23.98 -32.14 15.00
CA ALA A 253 25.07 -32.89 14.37
C ALA A 253 24.55 -34.13 13.65
N THR A 254 23.76 -34.97 14.35
CA THR A 254 23.14 -36.16 13.77
C THR A 254 22.26 -35.81 12.58
N ARG A 255 21.40 -34.78 12.71
CA ARG A 255 20.48 -34.35 11.65
C ARG A 255 21.20 -33.85 10.39
N LEU A 256 22.37 -33.23 10.57
CA LEU A 256 23.17 -32.69 9.46
C LEU A 256 24.21 -33.67 8.92
N GLY A 257 24.30 -34.89 9.46
CA GLY A 257 25.32 -35.87 9.08
C GLY A 257 26.74 -35.44 9.48
N LEU A 258 26.87 -34.65 10.55
CA LEU A 258 28.14 -34.16 11.08
C LEU A 258 28.56 -34.97 12.32
N THR A 259 29.86 -35.05 12.58
CA THR A 259 30.32 -35.50 13.90
C THR A 259 30.05 -34.42 14.95
N LEU A 260 29.94 -34.83 16.22
CA LEU A 260 29.77 -33.88 17.33
C LEU A 260 30.93 -32.88 17.41
N GLU A 261 32.15 -33.31 17.07
CA GLU A 261 33.34 -32.44 17.02
C GLU A 261 33.23 -31.38 15.92
N THR A 262 32.80 -31.76 14.71
CA THR A 262 32.58 -30.81 13.61
C THR A 262 31.50 -29.79 13.96
N ALA A 263 30.40 -30.24 14.58
CA ALA A 263 29.35 -29.34 15.05
C ALA A 263 29.86 -28.35 16.12
N ARG A 264 30.71 -28.81 17.06
CA ARG A 264 31.38 -27.93 18.04
C ARG A 264 32.29 -26.91 17.37
N ALA A 265 33.07 -27.32 16.36
CA ALA A 265 33.95 -26.43 15.60
C ALA A 265 33.16 -25.33 14.87
N TYR A 266 32.10 -25.70 14.15
CA TYR A 266 31.22 -24.74 13.48
C TYR A 266 30.52 -23.79 14.46
N SER A 267 30.03 -24.29 15.60
CA SER A 267 29.43 -23.46 16.66
C SER A 267 30.41 -22.39 17.17
N LYS A 268 31.66 -22.78 17.42
CA LYS A 268 32.73 -21.84 17.81
C LYS A 268 33.02 -20.80 16.73
N GLN A 269 33.06 -21.21 15.46
CA GLN A 269 33.25 -20.30 14.33
C GLN A 269 32.09 -19.32 14.17
N ILE A 270 30.85 -19.77 14.34
CA ILE A 270 29.66 -18.91 14.31
C ILE A 270 29.78 -17.83 15.38
N PHE A 271 30.09 -18.21 16.63
CA PHE A 271 30.23 -17.24 17.73
C PHE A 271 31.38 -16.26 17.50
N ALA A 272 32.51 -16.73 16.97
CA ALA A 272 33.64 -15.87 16.63
C ALA A 272 33.29 -14.86 15.53
N LYS A 273 32.61 -15.28 14.46
CA LYS A 273 32.22 -14.42 13.33
C LYS A 273 31.10 -13.44 13.68
N THR A 274 30.15 -13.87 14.52
CA THR A 274 28.96 -13.07 14.88
C THR A 274 29.14 -12.24 16.15
N GLY A 275 30.20 -12.51 16.94
CA GLY A 275 30.42 -11.87 18.24
C GLY A 275 29.45 -12.31 19.35
N LEU A 276 28.63 -13.33 19.10
CA LEU A 276 27.58 -13.77 20.02
C LEU A 276 28.13 -14.67 21.13
N LYS A 277 27.64 -14.46 22.35
CA LYS A 277 28.05 -15.24 23.53
C LYS A 277 27.17 -16.48 23.72
N GLY A 278 27.44 -17.50 22.92
CA GLY A 278 26.84 -18.83 23.05
C GLY A 278 25.49 -19.01 22.36
N GLN A 279 24.94 -20.23 22.51
CA GLN A 279 23.74 -20.67 21.79
C GLN A 279 22.48 -19.84 22.11
N PRO A 280 22.15 -19.48 23.37
CA PRO A 280 20.97 -18.67 23.65
C PRO A 280 21.02 -17.28 22.99
N ALA A 281 22.23 -16.69 22.88
CA ALA A 281 22.42 -15.41 22.20
C ALA A 281 22.19 -15.54 20.68
N LEU A 282 22.64 -16.64 20.07
CA LEU A 282 22.36 -16.97 18.67
C LEU A 282 20.88 -17.19 18.42
N MET A 283 20.20 -18.00 19.25
CA MET A 283 18.76 -18.24 19.13
C MET A 283 17.99 -16.92 19.21
N ARG A 284 18.26 -16.11 20.24
CA ARG A 284 17.64 -14.80 20.39
C ARG A 284 17.87 -13.94 19.14
N ARG A 285 19.11 -13.86 18.65
CA ARG A 285 19.44 -13.07 17.46
C ARG A 285 18.68 -13.53 16.22
N LEU A 286 18.53 -14.84 16.03
CA LEU A 286 17.77 -15.39 14.89
C LEU A 286 16.29 -14.98 14.97
N TRP A 287 15.65 -15.20 16.12
CA TRP A 287 14.22 -14.96 16.31
C TRP A 287 13.81 -13.49 16.50
N THR A 288 14.70 -12.62 16.98
CA THR A 288 14.42 -11.17 17.12
C THR A 288 14.84 -10.34 15.92
N SER A 289 15.56 -10.94 14.96
CA SER A 289 15.91 -10.25 13.72
C SER A 289 14.76 -10.25 12.71
N ALA A 290 14.82 -9.32 11.77
CA ALA A 290 13.90 -9.26 10.63
C ALA A 290 14.01 -10.50 9.69
N LEU A 291 14.91 -11.45 9.95
CA LEU A 291 15.04 -12.69 9.19
C LEU A 291 13.81 -13.58 9.28
N ILE A 292 12.98 -13.40 10.32
CA ILE A 292 11.76 -14.17 10.51
C ILE A 292 10.58 -13.67 9.64
N LEU A 293 10.69 -12.49 9.04
CA LEU A 293 9.67 -11.96 8.14
C LEU A 293 9.65 -12.79 6.84
N ARG A 294 8.62 -13.63 6.67
CA ARG A 294 8.40 -14.46 5.47
C ARG A 294 8.14 -13.62 4.23
#